data_AF-A0A6J6WF01-F1
#
_entry.id   AF-A0A6J6WF01-F1
#
_cell.length_a   1.000
_cell.length_b   1.000
_cell.length_c   1.000
_cell.angle_alpha   90.00
_cell.angle_beta   90.00
_cell.angle_gamma   90.00
#
_symmetry.space_group_name_H-M   'P 1'
#
loop_
_entity.id
_entity.type
_entity.pdbx_description
1 polymer ?
#
loop_
_entity_poly.entity_id
_entity_poly.type
_entity_poly.pdbx_seq_one_letter_code
_entity_poly.pdbx_strand_id
1 'polypeptide(L)'
;MIDGVDIKTVAHMGRHIPAPLRTAVEERDRVCQVPTCDTTLGLEIDHIKPFAEGGPASFENLVRLCRRHHHQKTHDGYRLERVDAHESCDTSTLENKGEQARWAWRGPPDTS
;
A
#
# COMPACT_ATOMS: atom_id res chain seq x y z
N MET A 1 -30.65 -0.53 6.66
CA MET A 1 -29.94 -0.46 5.37
C MET A 1 -28.59 0.15 5.68
N ILE A 2 -27.50 -0.49 5.28
CA ILE A 2 -26.15 0.08 5.41
C ILE A 2 -25.80 0.70 4.07
N ASP A 3 -25.57 2.01 4.04
CA ASP A 3 -25.16 2.72 2.84
C ASP A 3 -23.66 2.50 2.63
N GLY A 4 -23.32 1.62 1.68
CA GLY A 4 -21.95 1.33 1.30
C GLY A 4 -21.37 2.38 0.36
N VAL A 5 -20.06 2.62 0.48
CA VAL A 5 -19.29 3.48 -0.45
C VAL A 5 -18.29 2.60 -1.20
N ASP A 6 -18.20 2.76 -2.53
CA ASP A 6 -17.14 2.14 -3.31
C ASP A 6 -15.81 2.87 -3.09
N ILE A 7 -14.95 2.26 -2.29
CA ILE A 7 -13.67 2.83 -1.85
C ILE A 7 -12.74 3.13 -3.03
N LYS A 8 -12.82 2.39 -4.15
CA LYS A 8 -11.97 2.64 -5.32
C LYS A 8 -12.29 3.98 -6.00
N THR A 9 -13.49 4.50 -5.81
CA THR A 9 -13.91 5.79 -6.37
C THR A 9 -13.52 6.99 -5.49
N VAL A 10 -13.09 6.74 -4.25
CA VAL A 10 -12.71 7.79 -3.30
C VAL A 10 -11.24 8.15 -3.50
N ALA A 11 -10.98 9.36 -3.98
CA ALA A 11 -9.64 9.91 -4.12
C ALA A 11 -9.62 11.39 -3.74
N HIS A 12 -8.59 11.82 -3.02
CA HIS A 12 -8.41 13.22 -2.65
C HIS A 12 -7.01 13.73 -3.02
N MET A 13 -6.96 14.96 -3.51
CA MET A 13 -5.72 15.67 -3.78
C MET A 13 -5.30 16.39 -2.50
N GLY A 14 -4.42 15.77 -1.72
CA GLY A 14 -4.00 16.30 -0.43
C GLY A 14 -3.45 15.22 0.50
N ARG A 15 -2.85 15.64 1.61
CA ARG A 15 -2.37 14.74 2.67
C ARG A 15 -3.52 14.20 3.55
N HIS A 16 -4.70 14.82 3.51
CA HIS A 16 -5.84 14.40 4.31
C HIS A 16 -6.44 13.09 3.77
N ILE A 17 -6.56 12.09 4.64
CA ILE A 17 -7.13 10.77 4.32
C ILE A 17 -8.56 10.72 4.85
N PRO A 18 -9.60 10.62 4.00
CA PRO A 18 -10.98 10.51 4.43
C PRO A 18 -11.22 9.26 5.28
N ALA A 19 -12.20 9.33 6.20
CA ALA A 19 -12.51 8.22 7.09
C ALA A 19 -12.83 6.89 6.37
N PRO A 20 -13.65 6.85 5.30
CA PRO A 20 -13.92 5.59 4.58
C PRO A 20 -12.65 4.98 3.99
N LEU A 21 -11.76 5.83 3.48
CA LEU A 21 -10.50 5.41 2.89
C LEU A 21 -9.54 4.87 3.94
N ARG A 22 -9.46 5.55 5.09
CA ARG A 22 -8.68 5.13 6.25
C ARG A 22 -9.14 3.74 6.73
N THR A 23 -10.43 3.56 6.97
CA THR A 23 -10.99 2.28 7.42
C THR A 23 -10.68 1.16 6.41
N ALA A 24 -10.85 1.41 5.12
CA ALA A 24 -10.56 0.41 4.10
C ALA A 24 -9.08 0.00 4.07
N VAL A 25 -8.16 0.97 4.20
CA VAL A 25 -6.72 0.72 4.24
C VAL A 25 -6.33 -0.01 5.54
N GLU A 26 -6.93 0.33 6.68
CA GLU A 26 -6.72 -0.37 7.95
C GLU A 26 -7.17 -1.84 7.90
N GLU A 27 -8.29 -2.12 7.24
CA GLU A 27 -8.79 -3.49 7.05
C GLU A 27 -7.99 -4.30 6.03
N ARG A 28 -7.55 -3.67 4.94
CA ARG A 28 -6.69 -4.33 3.93
C ARG A 28 -5.32 -4.67 4.51
N ASP A 29 -4.69 -3.71 5.19
CA ASP A 29 -3.31 -3.82 5.65
C ASP A 29 -3.26 -4.03 7.17
N ARG A 30 -3.61 -5.24 7.63
CA ARG A 30 -3.55 -5.61 9.06
C ARG A 30 -2.14 -5.82 9.60
N VAL A 31 -1.19 -6.03 8.69
CA VAL A 31 0.25 -6.18 8.95
C VAL A 31 1.01 -5.17 8.11
N CYS A 32 2.23 -4.84 8.54
CA CYS A 32 3.15 -4.05 7.73
C CYS A 32 3.28 -4.67 6.32
N GLN A 33 3.10 -3.88 5.27
CA GLN A 33 3.11 -4.40 3.89
C GLN A 33 4.50 -4.71 3.33
N VAL A 34 5.56 -4.52 4.11
CA VAL A 34 6.90 -4.96 3.71
C VAL A 34 6.95 -6.50 3.78
N PRO A 35 7.31 -7.22 2.71
CA PRO A 35 7.16 -8.69 2.63
C PRO A 35 7.82 -9.51 3.73
N THR A 36 8.85 -8.97 4.38
CA THR A 36 9.61 -9.64 5.44
C THR A 36 9.20 -9.17 6.84
N CYS A 37 8.10 -8.41 6.94
CA CYS A 37 7.63 -7.82 8.18
C CYS A 37 6.21 -8.30 8.52
N ASP A 38 6.05 -8.75 9.74
CA ASP A 38 4.82 -9.29 10.31
C ASP A 38 4.29 -8.42 11.47
N THR A 39 4.88 -7.25 11.69
CA THR A 39 4.45 -6.32 12.74
C THR A 39 3.01 -5.88 12.51
N THR A 40 2.18 -5.99 13.56
CA THR A 40 0.76 -5.60 13.59
C THR A 40 0.50 -4.33 14.42
N LEU A 41 1.46 -3.92 15.26
CA LEU A 41 1.31 -2.81 16.18
C LEU A 41 2.02 -1.54 15.68
N GLY A 42 1.43 -0.38 15.97
CA GLY A 42 2.02 0.92 15.62
C GLY A 42 2.17 1.14 14.12
N LEU A 43 1.23 0.62 13.33
CA LEU A 43 1.20 0.82 11.88
C LEU A 43 0.66 2.20 11.53
N GLU A 44 1.36 2.88 10.62
CA GLU A 44 1.07 4.22 10.12
C GLU A 44 0.65 4.13 8.66
N ILE A 45 -0.33 4.94 8.25
CA ILE A 45 -0.74 5.03 6.85
C ILE A 45 0.17 6.01 6.13
N ASP A 46 0.77 5.56 5.04
CA ASP A 46 1.71 6.31 4.24
C ASP A 46 1.35 6.25 2.75
N HIS A 47 1.82 7.26 2.00
CA HIS A 47 1.61 7.32 0.55
C HIS A 47 2.75 6.62 -0.17
N ILE A 48 2.46 5.67 -1.04
CA ILE A 48 3.45 4.97 -1.87
C ILE A 48 4.15 5.97 -2.79
N LYS A 49 3.38 6.66 -3.64
CA LYS A 49 3.81 7.86 -4.34
C LYS A 49 3.59 9.06 -3.40
N PRO A 50 4.66 9.78 -3.01
CA PRO A 50 4.53 10.91 -2.10
C PRO A 50 3.51 11.95 -2.58
N PHE A 51 2.74 12.50 -1.65
CA PHE A 51 1.84 13.62 -1.94
C PHE A 51 2.58 14.80 -2.60
N ALA A 52 3.81 15.09 -2.17
CA ALA A 52 4.63 16.15 -2.74
C ALA A 52 4.94 15.96 -4.24
N GLU A 53 4.87 14.72 -4.73
CA GLU A 53 5.06 14.35 -6.15
C GLU A 53 3.71 14.21 -6.89
N GLY A 54 2.61 14.64 -6.28
CA GLY A 54 1.26 14.53 -6.83
C GLY A 54 0.65 13.14 -6.66
N GLY A 55 1.08 12.36 -5.67
CA GLY A 55 0.38 11.13 -5.29
C GLY A 55 -0.94 11.43 -4.57
N PRO A 56 -2.10 10.95 -5.06
CA PRO A 56 -3.38 11.18 -4.40
C PRO A 56 -3.52 10.34 -3.13
N ALA A 57 -4.34 10.79 -2.19
CA ALA A 57 -4.88 9.91 -1.14
C ALA A 57 -5.96 9.05 -1.78
N SER A 58 -5.57 7.88 -2.30
CA SER A 58 -6.44 6.86 -2.89
C SER A 58 -6.15 5.49 -2.28
N PHE A 59 -7.06 4.55 -2.46
CA PHE A 59 -6.92 3.23 -1.85
C PHE A 59 -5.66 2.51 -2.33
N GLU A 60 -5.32 2.67 -3.60
CA GLU A 60 -4.16 2.04 -4.23
C GLU A 60 -2.84 2.72 -3.89
N ASN A 61 -2.87 4.02 -3.56
CA ASN A 61 -1.67 4.78 -3.23
C ASN A 61 -1.36 4.85 -1.73
N LEU A 62 -2.32 4.50 -0.87
CA LEU A 62 -2.10 4.45 0.57
C LEU A 62 -1.71 3.03 1.00
N VAL A 63 -0.84 2.91 1.99
CA VAL A 63 -0.36 1.64 2.54
C VAL A 63 -0.06 1.75 4.02
N ARG A 64 -0.16 0.64 4.79
CA ARG A 64 0.28 0.62 6.19
C ARG A 64 1.69 0.06 6.38
N LEU A 65 2.53 0.83 7.06
CA LEU A 65 3.91 0.49 7.42
C LEU A 65 4.12 0.62 8.93
N CYS A 66 4.97 -0.23 9.51
CA CYS A 66 5.42 0.00 10.88
C CYS A 66 6.38 1.20 10.92
N ARG A 67 6.50 1.84 12.10
CA ARG A 67 7.39 2.99 12.32
C ARG A 67 8.80 2.82 11.74
N ARG A 68 9.38 1.63 11.88
CA ARG A 68 10.72 1.33 11.34
C ARG A 68 10.78 1.45 9.82
N HIS A 69 9.84 0.82 9.10
CA HIS A 69 9.83 0.88 7.63
C HIS A 69 9.35 2.24 7.11
N HIS A 70 8.44 2.90 7.83
CA HIS A 70 8.06 4.28 7.52
C HIS A 70 9.27 5.23 7.59
N HIS A 71 10.12 5.09 8.62
CA HIS A 71 11.37 5.83 8.72
C HIS A 71 12.33 5.50 7.57
N GLN A 72 12.54 4.22 7.27
CA GLN A 72 13.42 3.79 6.18
C GLN A 72 12.99 4.35 4.82
N LYS A 73 11.68 4.36 4.54
CA LYS A 73 11.14 4.96 3.32
C LYS A 73 11.36 6.47 3.28
N THR A 74 11.14 7.14 4.40
CA THR A 74 11.16 8.61 4.46
C THR A 74 12.59 9.17 4.50
N HIS A 75 13.54 8.47 5.10
CA HIS A 75 14.87 9.01 5.41
C HIS A 75 16.02 8.22 4.79
N ASP A 76 15.85 6.91 4.56
CA ASP A 76 16.93 6.02 4.11
C ASP A 76 16.79 5.65 2.62
N GLY A 77 15.86 6.29 1.88
CA GLY A 77 15.69 6.15 0.43
C GLY A 77 15.03 4.85 -0.03
N TYR A 78 14.48 4.05 0.89
CA TYR A 78 13.78 2.82 0.54
C TYR A 78 12.45 3.11 -0.17
N ARG A 79 12.03 2.21 -1.05
CA ARG A 79 10.78 2.35 -1.80
C ARG A 79 9.96 1.07 -1.73
N LEU A 80 8.66 1.26 -1.56
CA LEU A 80 7.68 0.18 -1.69
C LEU A 80 7.10 0.23 -3.09
N GLU A 81 7.30 -0.81 -3.88
CA GLU A 81 6.83 -0.91 -5.27
C GLU A 81 5.75 -1.97 -5.38
N ARG A 82 4.68 -1.68 -6.11
CA ARG A 82 3.66 -2.69 -6.43
C ARG A 82 4.23 -3.64 -7.46
N VAL A 83 4.15 -4.94 -7.20
CA VAL A 83 4.54 -5.99 -8.14
C VAL A 83 3.25 -6.50 -8.76
N ASP A 84 3.01 -6.15 -10.02
CA ASP A 84 1.87 -6.68 -10.74
C ASP A 84 2.11 -8.16 -11.05
N ALA A 85 1.10 -8.98 -10.79
CA ALA A 85 1.11 -10.39 -11.14
C ALA A 85 0.81 -10.51 -12.64
N HIS A 86 1.80 -10.25 -13.49
CA HIS A 86 1.68 -10.60 -14.89
C HIS A 86 2.84 -11.50 -15.29
N GLU A 87 2.47 -12.65 -15.88
CA GLU A 87 3.30 -13.68 -16.53
C GLU A 87 3.76 -14.88 -15.68
N SER A 88 2.86 -15.86 -15.55
CA SER A 88 3.16 -17.22 -16.04
C SER A 88 1.92 -17.80 -16.72
N CYS A 89 2.01 -18.04 -18.03
CA CYS A 89 0.99 -18.71 -18.83
C CYS A 89 1.04 -20.22 -18.54
N ASP A 90 0.34 -20.66 -17.49
CA ASP A 90 0.01 -22.07 -17.30
C ASP A 90 -1.46 -22.16 -16.87
N THR A 91 -2.33 -22.29 -17.86
CA THR A 91 -3.77 -22.42 -17.68
C THR A 91 -4.11 -23.75 -17.01
N SER A 92 -4.36 -23.76 -15.71
CA SER A 92 -5.33 -24.67 -15.05
C SER A 92 -5.31 -24.50 -13.54
N THR A 93 -6.22 -23.67 -13.03
CA THR A 93 -7.08 -23.95 -11.86
C THR A 93 -7.81 -22.65 -11.53
N LEU A 94 -9.14 -22.68 -11.67
CA LEU A 94 -10.04 -21.58 -11.30
C LEU A 94 -10.08 -21.47 -9.77
N GLU A 95 -9.06 -20.86 -9.18
CA GLU A 95 -9.13 -20.42 -7.79
C GLU A 95 -9.07 -18.90 -7.77
N ASN A 96 -10.15 -18.31 -7.25
CA ASN A 96 -10.26 -16.90 -6.91
C ASN A 96 -9.22 -16.56 -5.82
N LYS A 97 -7.95 -16.46 -6.23
CA LYS A 97 -6.89 -15.98 -5.35
C LYS A 97 -7.03 -14.48 -5.33
N GLY A 98 -7.79 -13.98 -4.35
CA GLY A 98 -7.97 -12.56 -4.09
C GLY A 98 -6.64 -11.86 -4.29
N GLU A 99 -6.62 -10.96 -5.27
CA GLU A 99 -5.45 -10.34 -5.88
C GLU A 99 -4.81 -9.38 -4.88
N GLN A 100 -4.18 -9.94 -3.84
CA GLN A 100 -3.44 -9.18 -2.86
C GLN A 100 -2.26 -8.55 -3.58
N ALA A 101 -2.22 -7.22 -3.59
CA ALA A 101 -1.09 -6.48 -4.13
C ALA A 101 0.18 -7.01 -3.48
N ARG A 102 1.04 -7.66 -4.26
CA ARG A 102 2.35 -8.08 -3.77
C ARG A 102 3.23 -6.84 -3.79
N TRP A 103 3.83 -6.50 -2.66
CA TRP A 103 4.77 -5.40 -2.56
C TRP A 103 6.21 -5.89 -2.71
N ALA A 104 7.06 -5.07 -3.32
CA ALA A 104 8.50 -5.23 -3.29
C ALA A 104 9.11 -4.10 -2.46
N TRP A 105 9.98 -4.46 -1.52
CA TRP A 105 10.75 -3.51 -0.73
C TRP A 105 12.12 -3.33 -1.38
N ARG A 106 12.33 -2.20 -2.03
CA ARG A 106 13.58 -1.85 -2.71
C ARG A 106 14.43 -0.96 -1.82
N GLY A 107 15.72 -1.28 -1.74
CA GLY A 107 16.71 -0.42 -1.10
C GLY A 107 16.88 0.91 -1.85
N PRO A 108 17.60 1.87 -1.26
CA PRO A 108 17.98 3.08 -1.95
C PRO A 108 18.68 2.74 -3.27
N PRO A 109 18.44 3.49 -4.35
CA PRO A 109 19.21 3.31 -5.58
C PRO A 109 20.70 3.49 -5.26
N ASP A 110 21.56 2.62 -5.79
CA ASP A 110 23.01 2.77 -5.65
C ASP A 110 23.42 4.16 -6.16
N THR A 111 23.82 5.04 -5.25
CA THR A 111 24.42 6.32 -5.58
C THR A 111 25.86 6.05 -6.00
N SER A 112 26.07 5.71 -7.28
CA SER A 112 27.42 5.68 -7.89
C SER A 112 27.97 7.08 -8.10
#